data_AF-A0A2V7YTU3-F1
#
_entry.id   AF-A0A2V7YTU3-F1
#
_cell.length_a   1.000
_cell.length_b   1.000
_cell.length_c   1.000
_cell.angle_alpha   90.00
_cell.angle_beta   90.00
_cell.angle_gamma   90.00
#
_symmetry.space_group_name_H-M   'P 1'
#
loop_
_entity.id
_entity.type
_entity.pdbx_description
1 polymer ?
#
loop_
_entity_poly.entity_id
_entity_poly.type
_entity_poly.pdbx_seq_one_letter_code
_entity_poly.pdbx_strand_id
1 'polypeptide(L)'
;MEAFAKGSLPPVPLKAVVRHLLRGCRSCSALLASSFEGLGPARGIEASPESSRAYDEALDRTFSTLRFQQQYHRSEEIRQRRVAALLEAGGGLQALIDRSEISLQGLGVLRALLDRSWAVRHENPQEMVELARFAVRLAGTLNPRWHDEKDAADWQARAWGELGNALRARDDLDEAERAFGTAFSFLLQSSGDLRLKARLHDLHASFLGARRRFDLAFTALDIVH
;
A
#
# COMPACT_ATOMS: atom_id res chain seq x y z
N MET A 1 31.94 -6.41 15.19
CA MET A 1 32.96 -6.11 14.16
C MET A 1 33.52 -7.38 13.54
N GLU A 2 33.88 -8.40 14.32
CA GLU A 2 34.40 -9.67 13.80
C GLU A 2 33.43 -10.42 12.87
N ALA A 3 32.13 -10.49 13.21
CA ALA A 3 31.10 -11.05 12.33
C ALA A 3 30.86 -10.23 11.04
N PHE A 4 31.13 -8.91 11.07
CA PHE A 4 31.08 -8.06 9.88
C PHE A 4 32.25 -8.38 8.93
N ALA A 5 33.46 -8.49 9.48
CA ALA A 5 34.66 -8.83 8.72
C ALA A 5 34.59 -10.22 8.07
N LYS A 6 33.88 -11.18 8.70
CA LYS A 6 33.64 -12.53 8.19
C LYS A 6 32.44 -12.65 7.24
N GLY A 7 31.77 -11.54 6.89
CA GLY A 7 30.62 -11.53 5.98
C GLY A 7 29.37 -12.23 6.50
N SER A 8 29.31 -12.55 7.79
CA SER A 8 28.29 -13.41 8.41
C SER A 8 27.22 -12.63 9.18
N LEU A 9 27.10 -11.32 8.94
CA LEU A 9 26.07 -10.51 9.56
C LEU A 9 24.72 -10.58 8.82
N PRO A 10 23.61 -10.76 9.54
CA PRO A 10 22.28 -10.57 9.00
C PRO A 10 22.07 -9.13 8.48
N PRO A 11 21.11 -8.89 7.56
CA PRO A 11 20.95 -7.61 6.86
C PRO A 11 20.68 -6.39 7.78
N VAL A 12 20.00 -6.60 8.91
CA VAL A 12 19.61 -5.52 9.84
C VAL A 12 20.82 -5.01 10.66
N PRO A 13 21.62 -5.88 11.32
CA PRO A 13 22.90 -5.48 11.91
C PRO A 13 23.89 -4.87 10.92
N LEU A 14 23.90 -5.35 9.66
CA LEU A 14 24.82 -4.89 8.63
C LEU A 14 24.65 -3.38 8.32
N LYS A 15 23.42 -2.92 8.12
CA LYS A 15 23.13 -1.50 7.82
C LYS A 15 23.56 -0.55 8.95
N ALA A 16 23.41 -0.97 10.20
CA ALA A 16 23.82 -0.16 11.36
C ALA A 16 25.34 -0.02 11.43
N VAL A 17 26.08 -1.11 11.19
CA VAL A 17 27.55 -1.12 11.17
C VAL A 17 28.10 -0.29 10.01
N VAL A 18 27.55 -0.45 8.79
CA VAL A 18 27.96 0.36 7.62
C VAL A 18 27.73 1.85 7.88
N ARG A 19 26.57 2.25 8.41
CA ARG A 19 26.28 3.65 8.74
C ARG A 19 27.24 4.20 9.80
N HIS A 20 27.60 3.39 10.79
CA HIS A 20 28.54 3.78 11.83
C HIS A 20 29.96 4.02 11.28
N LEU A 21 30.40 3.20 10.32
CA LEU A 21 31.70 3.35 9.65
C LEU A 21 31.74 4.56 8.71
N LEU A 22 30.66 4.79 7.94
CA LEU A 22 30.53 5.97 7.07
C LEU A 22 30.51 7.30 7.86
N ARG A 23 30.21 7.26 9.16
CA ARG A 23 30.32 8.42 10.07
C ARG A 23 31.76 8.66 10.57
N GLY A 24 32.73 7.84 10.16
CA GLY A 24 34.16 8.07 10.42
C GLY A 24 34.65 7.64 11.81
N CYS A 25 34.00 6.67 12.46
CA CYS A 25 34.43 6.18 13.77
C CYS A 25 35.83 5.54 13.72
N ARG A 26 36.84 6.24 14.25
CA ARG A 26 38.26 5.84 14.16
C ARG A 26 38.55 4.50 14.83
N SER A 27 37.93 4.19 15.97
CA SER A 27 38.15 2.93 16.68
C SER A 27 37.59 1.72 15.91
N CYS A 28 36.41 1.86 15.32
CA CYS A 28 35.82 0.80 14.48
C CYS A 28 36.55 0.65 13.15
N SER A 29 37.04 1.74 12.55
CA SER A 29 37.88 1.68 11.35
C SER A 29 39.24 1.03 11.62
N ALA A 30 39.87 1.32 12.77
CA ALA A 30 41.14 0.69 13.16
C ALA A 30 40.99 -0.82 13.41
N LEU A 31 39.90 -1.24 14.07
CA LEU A 31 39.58 -2.66 14.28
C LEU A 31 39.31 -3.41 12.97
N LEU A 32 38.76 -2.75 11.96
CA LEU A 32 38.64 -3.33 10.63
C LEU A 32 39.99 -3.41 9.96
N ALA A 33 40.77 -2.33 9.96
CA ALA A 33 42.09 -2.29 9.34
C ALA A 33 42.98 -3.45 9.83
N SER A 34 43.01 -3.73 11.14
CA SER A 34 43.77 -4.86 11.69
C SER A 34 43.22 -6.23 11.31
N SER A 35 41.91 -6.35 11.12
CA SER A 35 41.29 -7.58 10.62
C SER A 35 41.65 -7.85 9.15
N PHE A 36 42.11 -6.84 8.42
CA PHE A 36 42.53 -6.90 7.02
C PHE A 36 44.06 -6.80 6.83
N GLU A 37 44.86 -6.66 7.90
CA GLU A 37 46.33 -6.47 7.85
C GLU A 37 47.12 -7.67 7.28
N GLY A 38 46.51 -8.85 7.17
CA GLY A 38 47.13 -10.06 6.59
C GLY A 38 46.64 -10.44 5.19
N LEU A 39 45.56 -9.83 4.73
CA LEU A 39 45.34 -9.67 3.29
C LEU A 39 46.37 -8.61 2.90
N GLY A 40 47.10 -8.74 1.79
CA GLY A 40 48.13 -7.75 1.41
C GLY A 40 47.56 -6.33 1.29
N PRO A 41 48.21 -5.37 0.58
CA PRO A 41 47.35 -4.41 -0.12
C PRO A 41 46.29 -5.29 -0.77
N ALA A 42 45.00 -5.01 -0.53
CA ALA A 42 44.00 -5.58 -1.39
C ALA A 42 44.60 -5.28 -2.75
N ARG A 43 45.12 -6.31 -3.45
CA ARG A 43 45.04 -6.30 -4.90
C ARG A 43 43.58 -5.99 -4.98
N GLY A 44 43.29 -4.74 -5.33
CA GLY A 44 41.94 -4.41 -5.65
C GLY A 44 41.57 -5.60 -6.49
N ILE A 45 40.46 -6.23 -6.15
CA ILE A 45 39.61 -6.47 -7.27
C ILE A 45 39.40 -5.02 -7.75
N GLU A 46 40.34 -4.50 -8.56
CA GLU A 46 40.16 -3.39 -9.43
C GLU A 46 38.99 -3.95 -10.17
N ALA A 47 37.80 -3.57 -9.71
CA ALA A 47 36.60 -3.87 -10.42
C ALA A 47 36.99 -3.43 -11.81
N SER A 48 37.09 -4.39 -12.74
CA SER A 48 37.42 -4.08 -14.12
C SER A 48 36.59 -2.84 -14.45
N PRO A 49 37.11 -1.86 -15.21
CA PRO A 49 36.30 -0.71 -15.60
C PRO A 49 34.89 -1.12 -16.06
N GLU A 50 34.75 -2.32 -16.64
CA GLU A 50 33.48 -2.99 -16.94
C GLU A 50 32.65 -3.41 -15.72
N SER A 51 33.23 -4.02 -14.69
CA SER A 51 32.54 -4.39 -13.44
C SER A 51 32.10 -3.18 -12.62
N SER A 52 32.90 -2.09 -12.60
CA SER A 52 32.50 -0.85 -11.93
C SER A 52 31.34 -0.19 -12.69
N ARG A 53 31.44 -0.10 -14.02
CA ARG A 53 30.35 0.41 -14.88
C ARG A 53 29.07 -0.42 -14.74
N ALA A 54 29.17 -1.75 -14.74
CA ALA A 54 28.01 -2.62 -14.58
C ALA A 54 27.31 -2.44 -13.22
N TYR A 55 28.08 -2.19 -12.16
CA TYR A 55 27.55 -1.90 -10.83
C TYR A 55 26.88 -0.51 -10.78
N ASP A 56 27.53 0.52 -11.33
CA ASP A 56 26.97 1.86 -11.43
C ASP A 56 25.68 1.87 -12.27
N GLU A 57 25.65 1.17 -13.41
CA GLU A 57 24.45 0.98 -14.23
C GLU A 57 23.34 0.23 -13.50
N ALA A 58 23.67 -0.75 -12.65
CA ALA A 58 22.68 -1.45 -11.82
C ALA A 58 22.10 -0.53 -10.75
N LEU A 59 22.94 0.30 -10.11
CA LEU A 59 22.50 1.32 -9.16
C LEU A 59 21.64 2.38 -9.83
N ASP A 60 22.06 2.92 -10.98
CA ASP A 60 21.33 3.94 -11.73
C ASP A 60 19.96 3.42 -12.19
N ARG A 61 19.87 2.18 -12.67
CA ARG A 61 18.58 1.53 -12.96
C ARG A 61 17.70 1.45 -11.72
N THR A 62 18.25 1.02 -10.58
CA THR A 62 17.50 0.94 -9.32
C THR A 62 16.99 2.31 -8.88
N PHE A 63 17.85 3.34 -8.90
CA PHE A 63 17.45 4.71 -8.55
C PHE A 63 16.43 5.29 -9.54
N SER A 64 16.54 4.99 -10.83
CA SER A 64 15.57 5.43 -11.84
C SER A 64 14.18 4.87 -11.53
N THR A 65 14.07 3.57 -11.24
CA THR A 65 12.82 2.90 -10.86
C THR A 65 12.22 3.52 -9.60
N LEU A 66 13.04 3.76 -8.57
CA LEU A 66 12.60 4.41 -7.34
C LEU A 66 12.08 5.84 -7.58
N ARG A 67 12.75 6.63 -8.43
CA ARG A 67 12.29 7.97 -8.80
C ARG A 67 10.95 7.91 -9.54
N PHE A 68 10.77 6.99 -10.48
CA PHE A 68 9.50 6.80 -11.18
C PHE A 68 8.37 6.41 -10.24
N GLN A 69 8.62 5.48 -9.31
CA GLN A 69 7.64 5.09 -8.28
C GLN A 69 7.29 6.28 -7.37
N GLN A 70 8.29 7.02 -6.89
CA GLN A 70 8.06 8.20 -6.05
C GLN A 70 7.24 9.27 -6.77
N GLN A 71 7.55 9.53 -8.04
CA GLN A 71 6.80 10.48 -8.86
C GLN A 71 5.36 10.01 -9.07
N TYR A 72 5.15 8.72 -9.33
CA TYR A 72 3.82 8.12 -9.43
C TYR A 72 3.03 8.35 -8.14
N HIS A 73 3.56 7.95 -6.98
CA HIS A 73 2.89 8.13 -5.69
C HIS A 73 2.53 9.59 -5.42
N ARG A 74 3.47 10.52 -5.66
CA ARG A 74 3.22 11.96 -5.51
C ARG A 74 2.12 12.46 -6.45
N SER A 75 2.10 12.00 -7.69
CA SER A 75 1.07 12.36 -8.66
C SER A 75 -0.31 11.85 -8.24
N GLU A 76 -0.39 10.63 -7.69
CA GLU A 76 -1.63 10.04 -7.18
C GLU A 76 -2.10 10.73 -5.89
N GLU A 77 -1.20 11.22 -5.04
CA GLU A 77 -1.57 12.04 -3.86
C GLU A 77 -2.15 13.40 -4.27
N ILE A 78 -1.53 14.07 -5.25
CA ILE A 78 -2.06 15.33 -5.79
C ILE A 78 -3.44 15.09 -6.41
N ARG A 79 -3.60 14.01 -7.18
CA ARG A 79 -4.89 13.64 -7.79
C ARG A 79 -5.93 13.37 -6.72
N GLN A 80 -5.60 12.62 -5.66
CA GLN A 80 -6.49 12.37 -4.53
C GLN A 80 -7.01 13.67 -3.92
N ARG A 81 -6.11 14.61 -3.58
CA ARG A 81 -6.51 15.90 -2.98
C ARG A 81 -7.42 16.70 -3.90
N ARG A 82 -7.11 16.77 -5.20
CA ARG A 82 -7.93 17.48 -6.18
C ARG A 82 -9.33 16.88 -6.32
N VAL A 83 -9.42 15.55 -6.38
CA VAL A 83 -10.70 14.83 -6.47
C VAL A 83 -11.50 14.98 -5.19
N ALA A 84 -10.86 14.86 -4.02
CA ALA A 84 -11.50 15.06 -2.73
C ALA A 84 -12.13 16.46 -2.61
N ALA A 85 -11.38 17.51 -2.97
CA ALA A 85 -11.90 18.89 -2.96
C ALA A 85 -13.14 19.07 -3.86
N LEU A 86 -13.20 18.37 -4.99
CA LEU A 86 -14.36 18.42 -5.90
C LEU A 86 -15.56 17.66 -5.36
N LEU A 87 -15.33 16.49 -4.75
CA LEU A 87 -16.36 15.72 -4.08
C LEU A 87 -16.96 16.49 -2.89
N GLU A 88 -16.13 17.20 -2.13
CA GLU A 88 -16.55 18.01 -0.98
C GLU A 88 -17.32 19.28 -1.37
N ALA A 89 -17.08 19.83 -2.56
CA ALA A 89 -17.77 21.03 -3.05
C ALA A 89 -19.28 20.84 -3.36
N GLY A 90 -19.83 19.65 -3.10
CA GLY A 90 -21.29 19.46 -2.98
C GLY A 90 -21.99 18.89 -4.22
N GLY A 91 -21.27 18.33 -5.19
CA GLY A 91 -21.87 17.67 -6.36
C GLY A 91 -21.65 16.16 -6.44
N GLY A 92 -21.08 15.54 -5.40
CA GLY A 92 -20.82 14.10 -5.35
C GLY A 92 -20.13 13.59 -6.61
N LEU A 93 -20.56 12.43 -7.11
CA LEU A 93 -20.00 11.85 -8.34
C LEU A 93 -20.27 12.72 -9.59
N GLN A 94 -21.39 13.45 -9.63
CA GLN A 94 -21.75 14.30 -10.77
C GLN A 94 -20.72 15.42 -10.99
N ALA A 95 -20.19 16.02 -9.91
CA ALA A 95 -19.13 17.01 -9.99
C ALA A 95 -17.85 16.48 -10.66
N LEU A 96 -17.59 15.17 -10.57
CA LEU A 96 -16.46 14.55 -11.26
C LEU A 96 -16.75 14.33 -12.75
N ILE A 97 -17.98 13.96 -13.10
CA ILE A 97 -18.40 13.73 -14.49
C ILE A 97 -18.41 15.05 -15.28
N ASP A 98 -18.90 16.13 -14.66
CA ASP A 98 -19.00 17.44 -15.30
C ASP A 98 -17.65 18.13 -15.54
N ARG A 99 -16.56 17.56 -15.01
CA ARG A 99 -15.19 18.07 -15.15
C ARG A 99 -14.37 17.11 -16.01
N SER A 100 -14.61 17.16 -17.33
CA SER A 100 -13.96 16.34 -18.36
C SER A 100 -12.42 16.44 -18.40
N GLU A 101 -11.84 17.46 -17.78
CA GLU A 101 -10.39 17.68 -17.70
C GLU A 101 -9.68 16.73 -16.71
N ILE A 102 -10.42 16.05 -15.83
CA ILE A 102 -9.84 15.20 -14.80
C ILE A 102 -9.92 13.75 -15.24
N SER A 103 -8.75 13.10 -15.35
CA SER A 103 -8.70 11.65 -15.50
C SER A 103 -9.32 10.99 -14.26
N LEU A 104 -10.44 10.30 -14.46
CA LEU A 104 -11.14 9.52 -13.43
C LEU A 104 -10.51 8.15 -13.19
N GLN A 105 -9.23 8.01 -13.54
CA GLN A 105 -8.46 6.78 -13.40
C GLN A 105 -7.34 6.91 -12.35
N GLY A 106 -6.89 5.76 -11.85
CA GLY A 106 -5.75 5.65 -10.95
C GLY A 106 -6.11 5.62 -9.47
N LEU A 107 -5.10 5.34 -8.66
CA LEU A 107 -5.22 5.10 -7.23
C LEU A 107 -5.63 6.36 -6.45
N GLY A 108 -5.22 7.54 -6.90
CA GLY A 108 -5.61 8.81 -6.28
C GLY A 108 -7.12 9.03 -6.27
N VAL A 109 -7.77 8.77 -7.41
CA VAL A 109 -9.24 8.87 -7.55
C VAL A 109 -9.91 7.81 -6.68
N LEU A 110 -9.42 6.57 -6.72
CA LEU A 110 -9.94 5.47 -5.91
C LEU A 110 -9.95 5.81 -4.42
N ARG A 111 -8.81 6.30 -3.89
CA ARG A 111 -8.71 6.70 -2.49
C ARG A 111 -9.68 7.82 -2.14
N ALA A 112 -9.77 8.86 -2.96
CA ALA A 112 -10.68 9.98 -2.72
C ALA A 112 -12.16 9.54 -2.68
N LEU A 113 -12.57 8.61 -3.55
CA LEU A 113 -13.91 8.06 -3.55
C LEU A 113 -14.22 7.25 -2.28
N LEU A 114 -13.27 6.42 -1.83
CA LEU A 114 -13.43 5.64 -0.60
C LEU A 114 -13.47 6.55 0.63
N ASP A 115 -12.58 7.55 0.70
CA ASP A 115 -12.55 8.52 1.79
C ASP A 115 -13.86 9.31 1.87
N ARG A 116 -14.37 9.81 0.73
CA ARG A 116 -15.66 10.51 0.66
C ARG A 116 -16.83 9.60 1.02
N SER A 117 -16.86 8.37 0.49
CA SER A 117 -17.89 7.38 0.79
C SER A 117 -17.99 7.17 2.30
N TRP A 118 -16.86 6.96 2.98
CA TRP A 118 -16.85 6.86 4.43
C TRP A 118 -17.33 8.14 5.14
N ALA A 119 -16.94 9.32 4.67
CA ALA A 119 -17.33 10.59 5.27
C ALA A 119 -18.85 10.80 5.26
N VAL A 120 -19.54 10.46 4.17
CA VAL A 120 -20.98 10.69 4.00
C VAL A 120 -21.87 9.60 4.62
N ARG A 121 -21.30 8.59 5.27
CA ARG A 121 -22.02 7.38 5.74
C ARG A 121 -23.23 7.64 6.65
N HIS A 122 -23.23 8.74 7.39
CA HIS A 122 -24.33 9.11 8.29
C HIS A 122 -25.27 10.17 7.70
N GLU A 123 -24.81 10.92 6.71
CA GLU A 123 -25.51 12.05 6.12
C GLU A 123 -26.30 11.62 4.88
N ASN A 124 -25.68 10.80 4.03
CA ASN A 124 -26.23 10.36 2.76
C ASN A 124 -25.77 8.93 2.40
N PRO A 125 -26.43 7.88 2.95
CA PRO A 125 -26.13 6.48 2.65
C PRO A 125 -26.26 6.11 1.16
N GLN A 126 -27.09 6.84 0.40
CA GLN A 126 -27.24 6.60 -1.03
C GLN A 126 -25.98 7.05 -1.79
N GLU A 127 -25.48 8.26 -1.52
CA GLU A 127 -24.20 8.74 -2.08
C GLU A 127 -23.04 7.83 -1.67
N MET A 128 -23.02 7.35 -0.42
CA MET A 128 -22.03 6.38 0.05
C MET A 128 -21.94 5.15 -0.86
N VAL A 129 -23.09 4.56 -1.21
CA VAL A 129 -23.18 3.38 -2.09
C VAL A 129 -22.73 3.72 -3.51
N GLU A 130 -23.15 4.85 -4.06
CA GLU A 130 -22.77 5.27 -5.42
C GLU A 130 -21.26 5.45 -5.56
N LEU A 131 -20.63 6.12 -4.59
CA LEU A 131 -19.19 6.31 -4.53
C LEU A 131 -18.45 4.98 -4.38
N ALA A 132 -18.92 4.09 -3.50
CA ALA A 132 -18.31 2.78 -3.28
C ALA A 132 -18.42 1.89 -4.52
N ARG A 133 -19.56 1.90 -5.23
CA ARG A 133 -19.73 1.19 -6.51
C ARG A 133 -18.78 1.72 -7.58
N PHE A 134 -18.57 3.04 -7.64
CA PHE A 134 -17.59 3.62 -8.56
C PHE A 134 -16.16 3.20 -8.20
N ALA A 135 -15.82 3.21 -6.91
CA ALA A 135 -14.54 2.73 -6.40
C ALA A 135 -14.27 1.27 -6.78
N VAL A 136 -15.26 0.37 -6.65
CA VAL A 136 -15.14 -1.04 -7.08
C VAL A 136 -14.80 -1.16 -8.57
N ARG A 137 -15.51 -0.44 -9.45
CA ARG A 137 -15.21 -0.45 -10.89
C ARG A 137 -13.80 0.04 -11.17
N LEU A 138 -13.39 1.12 -10.50
CA LEU A 138 -12.06 1.69 -10.68
C LEU A 138 -10.96 0.76 -10.17
N ALA A 139 -11.16 0.10 -9.02
CA ALA A 139 -10.23 -0.88 -8.47
C ALA A 139 -9.99 -2.05 -9.45
N GLY A 140 -11.02 -2.48 -10.19
CA GLY A 140 -10.89 -3.50 -11.24
C GLY A 140 -10.12 -3.06 -12.49
N THR A 141 -9.77 -1.77 -12.60
CA THR A 141 -9.04 -1.20 -13.75
C THR A 141 -7.66 -0.65 -13.36
N LEU A 142 -7.18 -0.96 -12.14
CA LEU A 142 -5.85 -0.51 -11.71
C LEU A 142 -4.77 -1.04 -12.66
N ASN A 143 -3.84 -0.17 -13.00
CA ASN A 143 -2.85 -0.45 -14.03
C ASN A 143 -1.80 -1.45 -13.53
N PRO A 144 -1.63 -2.62 -14.20
CA PRO A 144 -0.66 -3.65 -13.80
C PRO A 144 0.80 -3.18 -13.81
N ARG A 145 1.10 -2.07 -14.50
CA ARG A 145 2.44 -1.47 -14.51
C ARG A 145 2.84 -0.90 -13.14
N TRP A 146 1.86 -0.47 -12.34
CA TRP A 146 2.09 0.23 -11.07
C TRP A 146 1.65 -0.59 -9.86
N HIS A 147 0.85 -1.62 -10.06
CA HIS A 147 0.32 -2.50 -9.02
C HIS A 147 0.57 -3.93 -9.47
N ASP A 148 1.25 -4.70 -8.63
CA ASP A 148 1.28 -6.14 -8.86
C ASP A 148 -0.09 -6.76 -8.58
N GLU A 149 -0.25 -8.06 -8.88
CA GLU A 149 -1.54 -8.74 -8.70
C GLU A 149 -2.03 -8.71 -7.25
N LYS A 150 -1.11 -8.73 -6.27
CA LYS A 150 -1.43 -8.75 -4.85
C LYS A 150 -1.85 -7.38 -4.34
N ASP A 151 -1.14 -6.33 -4.76
CA ASP A 151 -1.48 -4.94 -4.48
C ASP A 151 -2.83 -4.58 -5.12
N ALA A 152 -3.08 -5.04 -6.35
CA ALA A 152 -4.37 -4.86 -7.01
C ALA A 152 -5.50 -5.56 -6.22
N ALA A 153 -5.26 -6.80 -5.79
CA ALA A 153 -6.20 -7.55 -4.95
C ALA A 153 -6.45 -6.86 -3.59
N ASP A 154 -5.45 -6.24 -2.96
CA ASP A 154 -5.64 -5.43 -1.74
C ASP A 154 -6.63 -4.28 -1.98
N TRP A 155 -6.46 -3.54 -3.08
CA TRP A 155 -7.36 -2.42 -3.41
C TRP A 155 -8.77 -2.90 -3.79
N GLN A 156 -8.88 -4.03 -4.49
CA GLN A 156 -10.17 -4.63 -4.79
C GLN A 156 -10.89 -5.11 -3.52
N ALA A 157 -10.18 -5.80 -2.63
CA ALA A 157 -10.71 -6.24 -1.34
C ALA A 157 -11.20 -5.05 -0.51
N ARG A 158 -10.40 -3.97 -0.44
CA ARG A 158 -10.80 -2.73 0.25
C ARG A 158 -12.06 -2.11 -0.35
N ALA A 159 -12.11 -1.95 -1.68
CA ALA A 159 -13.25 -1.32 -2.34
C ALA A 159 -14.55 -2.13 -2.16
N TRP A 160 -14.48 -3.46 -2.27
CA TRP A 160 -15.62 -4.34 -2.02
C TRP A 160 -16.06 -4.33 -0.55
N GLY A 161 -15.13 -4.27 0.40
CA GLY A 161 -15.44 -4.17 1.83
C GLY A 161 -16.16 -2.86 2.18
N GLU A 162 -15.70 -1.74 1.62
CA GLU A 162 -16.37 -0.45 1.82
C GLU A 162 -17.73 -0.41 1.11
N LEU A 163 -17.91 -1.08 -0.05
CA LEU A 163 -19.24 -1.27 -0.66
C LEU A 163 -20.16 -2.11 0.24
N GLY A 164 -19.67 -3.19 0.83
CA GLY A 164 -20.45 -3.98 1.81
C GLY A 164 -20.90 -3.14 3.00
N ASN A 165 -20.02 -2.30 3.54
CA ASN A 165 -20.37 -1.37 4.60
C ASN A 165 -21.37 -0.29 4.16
N ALA A 166 -21.25 0.23 2.94
CA ALA A 166 -22.19 1.19 2.38
C ALA A 166 -23.60 0.61 2.22
N LEU A 167 -23.69 -0.61 1.69
CA LEU A 167 -24.94 -1.33 1.53
C LEU A 167 -25.58 -1.64 2.88
N ARG A 168 -24.78 -2.05 3.87
CA ARG A 168 -25.23 -2.19 5.26
C ARG A 168 -25.80 -0.89 5.82
N ALA A 169 -25.14 0.25 5.59
CA ALA A 169 -25.62 1.55 6.06
C ALA A 169 -26.96 1.96 5.43
N ARG A 170 -27.25 1.44 4.22
CA ARG A 170 -28.53 1.61 3.51
C ARG A 170 -29.54 0.49 3.79
N ASP A 171 -29.26 -0.40 4.74
CA ASP A 171 -30.08 -1.57 5.11
C ASP A 171 -30.27 -2.61 3.98
N ASP A 172 -29.41 -2.60 2.97
CA ASP A 172 -29.40 -3.58 1.88
C ASP A 172 -28.52 -4.79 2.24
N LEU A 173 -28.96 -5.54 3.26
CA LEU A 173 -28.13 -6.54 3.93
C LEU A 173 -27.77 -7.73 3.03
N ASP A 174 -28.62 -8.10 2.07
CA ASP A 174 -28.34 -9.20 1.15
C ASP A 174 -27.28 -8.83 0.12
N GLU A 175 -27.30 -7.61 -0.41
CA GLU A 175 -26.23 -7.15 -1.30
C GLU A 175 -24.93 -6.89 -0.53
N ALA A 176 -25.02 -6.40 0.71
CA ALA A 176 -23.87 -6.25 1.58
C ALA A 176 -23.13 -7.57 1.79
N GLU A 177 -23.85 -8.67 2.04
CA GLU A 177 -23.25 -10.01 2.22
C GLU A 177 -22.47 -10.47 0.99
N ARG A 178 -23.04 -10.28 -0.22
CA ARG A 178 -22.35 -10.61 -1.48
C ARG A 178 -21.09 -9.77 -1.67
N ALA A 179 -21.16 -8.48 -1.33
CA ALA A 179 -20.02 -7.58 -1.40
C ALA A 179 -18.90 -8.01 -0.43
N PHE A 180 -19.23 -8.37 0.81
CA PHE A 180 -18.25 -8.90 1.77
C PHE A 180 -17.65 -10.23 1.32
N GLY A 181 -18.45 -11.17 0.81
CA GLY A 181 -17.92 -12.43 0.27
C GLY A 181 -16.92 -12.21 -0.87
N THR A 182 -17.19 -11.24 -1.73
CA THR A 182 -16.26 -10.80 -2.78
C THR A 182 -15.00 -10.16 -2.20
N ALA A 183 -15.14 -9.28 -1.20
CA ALA A 183 -14.02 -8.64 -0.52
C ALA A 183 -13.06 -9.67 0.11
N PHE A 184 -13.58 -10.67 0.82
CA PHE A 184 -12.77 -11.74 1.41
C PHE A 184 -12.14 -12.65 0.36
N SER A 185 -12.79 -12.86 -0.79
CA SER A 185 -12.20 -13.61 -1.89
C SER A 185 -10.95 -12.92 -2.44
N PHE A 186 -10.97 -11.58 -2.58
CA PHE A 186 -9.78 -10.82 -2.95
C PHE A 186 -8.74 -10.77 -1.83
N LEU A 187 -9.15 -10.70 -0.56
CA LEU A 187 -8.22 -10.73 0.58
C LEU A 187 -7.38 -12.01 0.60
N LEU A 188 -7.94 -13.16 0.20
CA LEU A 188 -7.18 -14.41 0.09
C LEU A 188 -6.08 -14.38 -0.98
N GLN A 189 -6.22 -13.52 -1.99
CA GLN A 189 -5.28 -13.35 -3.10
C GLN A 189 -4.29 -12.20 -2.86
N SER A 190 -4.45 -11.49 -1.75
CA SER A 190 -3.83 -10.20 -1.49
C SER A 190 -2.41 -10.31 -0.94
N SER A 191 -1.75 -9.18 -0.67
CA SER A 191 -0.38 -9.15 -0.12
C SER A 191 -0.28 -9.74 1.29
N GLY A 192 -1.41 -9.86 1.99
CA GLY A 192 -1.48 -10.23 3.40
C GLY A 192 -1.36 -9.03 4.36
N ASP A 193 -1.66 -7.81 3.91
CA ASP A 193 -1.68 -6.63 4.79
C ASP A 193 -2.63 -6.83 5.98
N LEU A 194 -2.05 -6.89 7.18
CA LEU A 194 -2.78 -7.05 8.43
C LEU A 194 -3.74 -5.90 8.70
N ARG A 195 -3.44 -4.68 8.23
CA ARG A 195 -4.34 -3.52 8.42
C ARG A 195 -5.59 -3.65 7.56
N LEU A 196 -5.44 -4.09 6.32
CA LEU A 196 -6.57 -4.37 5.45
C LEU A 196 -7.41 -5.51 6.01
N LYS A 197 -6.78 -6.61 6.44
CA LYS A 197 -7.48 -7.72 7.09
C LYS A 197 -8.28 -7.25 8.31
N ALA A 198 -7.62 -6.52 9.22
CA ALA A 198 -8.25 -5.94 10.40
C ALA A 198 -9.48 -5.09 10.04
N ARG A 199 -9.32 -4.19 9.07
CA ARG A 199 -10.39 -3.30 8.61
C ARG A 199 -11.56 -4.09 8.02
N LEU A 200 -11.32 -5.12 7.21
CA LEU A 200 -12.39 -5.92 6.63
C LEU A 200 -13.16 -6.71 7.68
N HIS A 201 -12.47 -7.27 8.67
CA HIS A 201 -13.12 -7.97 9.78
C HIS A 201 -13.94 -7.03 10.67
N ASP A 202 -13.45 -5.81 10.95
CA ASP A 202 -14.20 -4.77 11.68
C ASP A 202 -15.51 -4.40 10.94
N LEU A 203 -15.43 -4.11 9.64
CA LEU A 203 -16.61 -3.82 8.81
C LEU A 203 -17.58 -4.99 8.75
N HIS A 204 -17.06 -6.22 8.63
CA HIS A 204 -17.87 -7.43 8.58
C HIS A 204 -18.56 -7.73 9.91
N ALA A 205 -17.88 -7.50 11.04
CA ALA A 205 -18.49 -7.61 12.37
C ALA A 205 -19.66 -6.64 12.53
N SER A 206 -19.52 -5.39 12.05
CA SER A 206 -20.62 -4.42 12.02
C SER A 206 -21.81 -4.91 11.19
N PHE A 207 -21.56 -5.53 10.04
CA PHE A 207 -22.59 -6.16 9.21
C PHE A 207 -23.28 -7.34 9.92
N LEU A 208 -22.53 -8.23 10.55
CA LEU A 208 -23.08 -9.35 11.31
C LEU A 208 -23.94 -8.86 12.49
N GLY A 209 -23.54 -7.76 13.13
CA GLY A 209 -24.34 -7.05 14.13
C GLY A 209 -25.68 -6.56 13.57
N ALA A 210 -25.68 -5.95 12.37
CA ALA A 210 -26.91 -5.54 11.69
C ALA A 210 -27.85 -6.72 11.37
N ARG A 211 -27.28 -7.90 11.06
CA ARG A 211 -28.01 -9.17 10.88
C ARG A 211 -28.38 -9.87 12.20
N ARG A 212 -28.05 -9.30 13.36
CA ARG A 212 -28.23 -9.89 14.70
C ARG A 212 -27.50 -11.23 14.92
N ARG A 213 -26.38 -11.46 14.23
CA ARG A 213 -25.49 -12.63 14.35
C ARG A 213 -24.29 -12.29 15.23
N PHE A 214 -24.54 -12.01 16.51
CA PHE A 214 -23.53 -11.45 17.42
C PHE A 214 -22.39 -12.39 17.75
N ASP A 215 -22.65 -13.70 17.84
CA ASP A 215 -21.67 -14.76 18.00
C ASP A 215 -20.58 -14.73 16.91
N LEU A 216 -21.00 -14.57 15.66
CA LEU A 216 -20.09 -14.46 14.53
C LEU A 216 -19.43 -13.09 14.46
N ALA A 217 -20.12 -12.03 14.89
CA ALA A 217 -19.54 -10.70 14.97
C ALA A 217 -18.34 -10.65 15.93
N PHE A 218 -18.44 -11.27 17.11
CA PHE A 218 -17.32 -11.38 18.05
C PHE A 218 -16.18 -12.21 17.48
N THR A 219 -16.50 -13.37 16.90
CA THR A 219 -15.49 -14.22 16.24
C THR A 219 -14.73 -13.46 15.15
N ALA A 220 -15.41 -12.61 14.38
CA ALA A 220 -14.76 -11.80 13.36
C ALA A 220 -13.76 -10.78 13.94
N LEU A 221 -14.06 -10.19 15.11
CA LEU A 221 -13.17 -9.24 15.79
C LEU A 221 -11.96 -9.94 16.43
N ASP A 222 -12.13 -11.16 16.93
CA ASP A 222 -11.03 -11.94 17.54
C ASP A 222 -9.92 -12.31 16.54
N ILE A 223 -10.20 -12.32 15.23
CA ILE A 223 -9.19 -12.59 14.19
C ILE A 223 -8.13 -11.46 14.11
N VAL A 224 -8.43 -10.29 14.67
CA VAL A 224 -7.61 -9.07 14.57
C VAL A 224 -6.72 -8.86 15.79
N HIS A 225 -7.00 -9.53 16.91
CA HIS A 225 -6.29 -9.42 18.19
C HIS A 225 -5.37 -10.61 18.45
#